data_AF-A0A1R4F4S5-F1
#
_entry.id   AF-A0A1R4F4S5-F1
#
_cell.length_a   1.000
_cell.length_b   1.000
_cell.length_c   1.000
_cell.angle_alpha   90.00
_cell.angle_beta   90.00
_cell.angle_gamma   90.00
#
_symmetry.space_group_name_H-M   'P 1'
#
loop_
_entity.id
_entity.type
_entity.pdbx_description
1 polymer ?
#
loop_
_entity_poly.entity_id
_entity_poly.type
_entity_poly.pdbx_seq_one_letter_code
_entity_poly.pdbx_strand_id
1 'polypeptide(L)'
;MTESLHRGVPEDWFVDPVFLGVPGVPGSGRDYDEHPLGWQADALCAETDPEAFFPEKGGSTRDAKRICESCEVREQCLEYALQNDERFGIWGGLSERERRKLRKQA
;
A
#
# COMPACT_ATOMS: atom_id res chain seq x y z
N MET A 1 26.02 -5.47 51.77
CA MET A 1 24.88 -4.58 51.53
C MET A 1 24.51 -4.72 50.07
N THR A 2 23.64 -5.70 49.87
CA THR A 2 22.84 -6.00 48.68
C THR A 2 22.07 -4.76 48.23
N GLU A 3 22.05 -4.49 46.93
CA GLU A 3 20.83 -4.55 46.10
C GLU A 3 21.10 -3.82 44.78
N SER A 4 21.45 -4.60 43.75
CA SER A 4 21.44 -4.11 42.37
C SER A 4 19.99 -3.92 41.96
N LEU A 5 19.56 -2.67 41.87
CA LEU A 5 18.27 -2.25 41.32
C LEU A 5 18.14 -2.70 39.85
N HIS A 6 17.70 -3.94 39.64
CA HIS A 6 17.17 -4.36 38.35
C HIS A 6 15.86 -3.61 38.12
N ARG A 7 15.93 -2.67 37.17
CA ARG A 7 14.87 -2.14 36.31
C ARG A 7 13.55 -2.91 36.43
N GLY A 8 12.59 -2.31 37.13
CA GLY A 8 11.23 -2.81 37.26
C GLY A 8 10.42 -2.59 35.99
N VAL A 9 10.73 -3.34 34.94
CA VAL A 9 9.81 -3.55 33.81
C VAL A 9 9.43 -5.03 33.83
N PRO A 10 8.18 -5.39 34.14
CA PRO A 10 7.69 -6.77 34.10
C PRO A 10 7.92 -7.41 32.73
N GLU A 11 8.22 -8.72 32.64
CA GLU A 11 8.52 -9.39 31.36
C GLU A 11 7.35 -9.35 30.35
N ASP A 12 6.14 -9.09 30.85
CA ASP A 12 4.88 -8.96 30.13
C ASP A 12 4.52 -7.52 29.73
N TRP A 13 5.39 -6.54 29.99
CA TRP A 13 5.14 -5.13 29.61
C TRP A 13 4.99 -4.90 28.09
N PHE A 14 5.47 -5.84 27.28
CA PHE A 14 5.30 -5.85 25.82
C PHE A 14 3.86 -6.20 25.41
N VAL A 15 3.07 -6.73 26.32
CA VAL A 15 1.68 -7.09 26.07
C VAL A 15 0.80 -5.86 26.31
N ASP A 16 0.49 -5.15 25.23
CA ASP A 16 -0.46 -4.03 25.26
C ASP A 16 -1.82 -4.53 25.79
N PRO A 17 -2.40 -3.92 26.85
CA PRO A 17 -3.74 -4.26 27.36
C PRO A 17 -4.84 -4.19 26.30
N VAL A 18 -4.64 -3.41 25.24
CA VAL A 18 -5.51 -3.37 24.05
C VAL A 18 -5.52 -4.73 23.33
N PHE A 19 -4.37 -5.42 23.29
CA PHE A 19 -4.22 -6.74 22.68
C PHE A 19 -4.82 -7.88 23.51
N LEU A 20 -4.83 -7.75 24.85
CA LEU A 20 -5.43 -8.74 25.75
C LEU A 20 -6.96 -8.73 25.75
N GLY A 21 -7.56 -7.64 25.26
CA GLY A 21 -9.01 -7.44 25.23
C GLY A 21 -9.57 -7.08 26.61
N VAL A 22 -10.38 -6.03 26.68
CA VAL A 22 -11.07 -5.62 27.90
C VAL A 22 -12.46 -6.27 27.93
N PRO A 23 -12.82 -7.04 28.98
CA PRO A 23 -14.15 -7.63 29.11
C PRO A 23 -15.24 -6.55 29.01
N GLY A 24 -16.17 -6.71 28.06
CA GLY A 24 -17.28 -5.77 27.85
C GLY A 24 -16.99 -4.61 26.89
N VAL A 25 -15.76 -4.49 26.39
CA VAL A 25 -15.44 -3.67 25.21
C VAL A 25 -15.51 -4.59 24.00
N PRO A 26 -16.23 -4.24 22.92
CA PRO A 26 -16.05 -4.93 21.64
C PRO A 26 -14.56 -4.81 21.31
N GLY A 27 -13.84 -5.92 21.40
CA GLY A 27 -12.42 -5.91 21.11
C GLY A 27 -12.23 -5.26 19.74
N SER A 28 -11.23 -4.40 19.60
CA SER A 28 -10.70 -4.00 18.29
C SER A 28 -10.01 -5.21 17.63
N GLY A 29 -10.62 -6.39 17.72
CA GLY A 29 -10.10 -7.62 17.20
C GLY A 29 -9.93 -7.43 15.72
N ARG A 30 -8.66 -7.33 15.31
CA ARG A 30 -8.14 -8.12 14.19
C ARG A 30 -9.03 -8.21 12.95
N ASP A 31 -9.63 -7.09 12.55
CA ASP A 31 -10.24 -6.87 11.23
C ASP A 31 -9.39 -5.88 10.40
N TYR A 32 -8.10 -5.75 10.71
CA TYR A 32 -7.14 -4.98 9.89
C TYR A 32 -6.36 -5.87 8.89
N ASP A 33 -6.60 -7.18 8.90
CA ASP A 33 -5.88 -8.15 8.05
C ASP A 33 -6.46 -8.31 6.64
N GLU A 34 -7.52 -7.60 6.27
CA GLU A 34 -8.02 -7.60 4.89
C GLU A 34 -8.41 -6.19 4.43
N HIS A 35 -7.49 -5.23 4.61
CA HIS A 35 -7.66 -3.92 3.99
C HIS A 35 -7.63 -4.14 2.46
N PRO A 36 -8.69 -3.83 1.69
CA PRO A 36 -8.74 -4.11 0.24
C PRO A 36 -7.64 -3.42 -0.58
N LEU A 37 -6.89 -2.51 0.06
CA LEU A 37 -5.76 -1.77 -0.49
C LEU A 37 -4.40 -2.21 0.08
N GLY A 38 -4.32 -3.33 0.81
CA GLY A 38 -3.08 -3.83 1.41
C GLY A 38 -1.96 -4.03 0.40
N TRP A 39 -2.31 -4.42 -0.83
CA TRP A 39 -1.37 -4.54 -1.96
C TRP A 39 -0.61 -3.25 -2.28
N GLN A 40 -1.11 -2.08 -1.89
CA GLN A 40 -0.40 -0.81 -2.12
C GLN A 40 0.90 -0.72 -1.31
N ALA A 41 1.01 -1.46 -0.20
CA ALA A 41 2.21 -1.50 0.62
C ALA A 41 3.39 -2.15 -0.13
N ASP A 42 3.11 -3.07 -1.06
CA ASP A 42 4.10 -3.80 -1.86
C ASP A 42 4.35 -3.13 -3.23
N ALA A 43 3.83 -1.91 -3.44
CA ALA A 43 3.95 -1.21 -4.71
C ALA A 43 5.35 -0.60 -4.89
N LEU A 44 6.15 -1.19 -5.79
CA LEU A 44 7.50 -0.72 -6.12
C LEU A 44 7.58 0.78 -6.47
N CYS A 45 6.51 1.36 -7.03
CA CYS A 45 6.50 2.79 -7.36
C CYS A 45 6.65 3.71 -6.14
N ALA A 46 6.24 3.26 -4.95
CA ALA A 46 6.39 4.02 -3.70
C ALA A 46 7.87 4.23 -3.29
N GLU A 47 8.78 3.40 -3.82
CA GLU A 47 10.22 3.49 -3.58
C GLU A 47 10.96 4.32 -4.63
N THR A 48 10.24 4.95 -5.56
CA THR A 48 10.81 5.67 -6.71
C THR A 48 10.32 7.11 -6.77
N ASP A 49 10.80 7.88 -7.75
CA ASP A 49 10.36 9.27 -7.93
C ASP A 49 8.88 9.32 -8.38
N PRO A 50 7.96 9.91 -7.58
CA PRO A 50 6.55 9.98 -7.92
C PRO A 50 6.28 10.81 -9.19
N GLU A 51 7.14 11.79 -9.52
CA GLU A 51 6.95 12.65 -10.69
C GLU A 51 7.02 11.85 -12.00
N ALA A 52 7.76 10.74 -12.01
CA ALA A 52 7.82 9.85 -13.17
C ALA A 52 6.46 9.22 -13.51
N PHE A 53 5.60 9.01 -12.50
CA PHE A 53 4.28 8.40 -12.64
C PHE A 53 3.20 9.40 -13.00
N PHE A 54 3.44 10.70 -12.76
CA PHE A 54 2.51 11.80 -13.07
C PHE A 54 3.14 12.83 -14.02
N PRO A 55 3.55 12.44 -15.24
CA PRO A 55 4.23 13.36 -16.14
C PRO A 55 3.32 14.50 -16.61
N GLU A 56 3.90 15.69 -16.74
CA GLU A 56 3.26 16.82 -17.40
C GLU A 56 2.89 16.51 -18.86
N LYS A 57 2.10 17.39 -19.50
CA LYS A 57 1.68 17.22 -20.90
C LYS A 57 2.91 17.09 -21.83
N GLY A 58 3.11 15.89 -22.35
CA GLY A 58 4.23 15.57 -23.25
C GLY A 58 5.47 15.00 -22.57
N GLY A 59 5.44 14.80 -21.25
CA GLY A 59 6.50 14.13 -20.49
C GLY A 59 6.67 12.66 -20.86
N SER A 60 7.85 12.11 -20.56
CA SER A 60 8.18 10.72 -20.81
C SER A 60 7.43 9.80 -19.86
N THR A 61 6.74 8.79 -20.39
CA THR A 61 6.08 7.72 -19.59
C THR A 61 6.93 6.45 -19.50
N ARG A 62 8.07 6.43 -20.21
CA ARG A 62 8.87 5.21 -20.41
C ARG A 62 9.48 4.69 -19.12
N ASP A 63 9.92 5.58 -18.23
CA ASP A 63 10.60 5.16 -17.00
C ASP A 63 9.61 4.58 -15.99
N ALA A 64 8.48 5.25 -15.78
CA ALA A 64 7.39 4.70 -14.97
C ALA A 64 6.88 3.35 -15.48
N LYS A 65 6.71 3.20 -16.80
CA LYS A 65 6.31 1.91 -17.40
C LYS A 65 7.30 0.79 -17.09
N ARG A 66 8.61 1.06 -17.21
CA ARG A 66 9.66 0.09 -16.90
C ARG A 66 9.62 -0.33 -15.43
N ILE A 67 9.39 0.61 -14.52
CA ILE A 67 9.25 0.30 -13.07
C ILE A 67 7.99 -0.55 -12.84
N CYS A 68 6.87 -0.21 -13.48
CA CYS A 68 5.65 -1.01 -13.37
C CYS A 68 5.82 -2.44 -13.90
N GLU A 69 6.66 -2.67 -14.92
CA GLU A 69 6.90 -4.01 -15.48
C GLU A 69 7.54 -4.98 -14.47
N SER A 70 8.34 -4.46 -13.53
CA SER A 70 8.96 -5.23 -12.44
C SER A 70 8.15 -5.23 -11.15
N CYS A 71 6.99 -4.56 -11.09
CA CYS A 71 6.16 -4.46 -9.90
C CYS A 71 5.27 -5.70 -9.74
N GLU A 72 5.30 -6.34 -8.57
CA GLU A 72 4.53 -7.57 -8.32
C GLU A 72 3.02 -7.32 -8.23
N VAL A 73 2.61 -6.14 -7.72
CA VAL A 73 1.21 -5.75 -7.56
C VAL A 73 0.61 -5.06 -8.80
N ARG A 74 1.24 -5.23 -9.97
CA ARG A 74 0.86 -4.54 -11.21
C ARG A 74 -0.58 -4.83 -11.63
N GLU A 75 -1.02 -6.08 -11.48
CA GLU A 75 -2.36 -6.51 -11.89
C GLU A 75 -3.44 -5.91 -10.97
N GLN A 76 -3.26 -6.00 -9.64
CA GLN A 76 -4.16 -5.36 -8.68
C GLN A 76 -4.22 -3.83 -8.89
N CYS A 77 -3.08 -3.20 -9.15
CA CYS A 77 -2.97 -1.78 -9.45
C CYS A 77 -3.76 -1.38 -10.70
N LEU A 78 -3.68 -2.17 -11.78
CA LEU A 78 -4.43 -1.92 -13.00
C LEU A 78 -5.94 -2.06 -12.75
N GLU A 79 -6.35 -3.14 -12.10
CA GLU A 79 -7.75 -3.40 -11.81
C GLU A 79 -8.36 -2.27 -10.97
N TYR A 80 -7.65 -1.85 -9.92
CA TYR A 80 -8.04 -0.70 -9.11
C TYR A 80 -8.23 0.56 -9.97
N ALA A 81 -7.28 0.87 -10.85
CA ALA A 81 -7.36 2.06 -11.69
C ALA A 81 -8.53 2.02 -12.70
N LEU A 82 -8.92 0.83 -13.17
CA LEU A 82 -10.06 0.65 -14.06
C LEU A 82 -11.38 0.78 -13.32
N GLN A 83 -11.49 0.19 -12.12
CA GLN A 83 -12.69 0.25 -11.27
C GLN A 83 -12.98 1.66 -10.76
N ASN A 84 -11.93 2.41 -10.40
CA ASN A 84 -12.05 3.76 -9.82
C ASN A 84 -11.99 4.89 -10.87
N ASP A 85 -11.91 4.54 -12.15
CA ASP A 85 -11.74 5.48 -13.27
C ASP A 85 -10.58 6.47 -13.04
N GLU A 86 -9.43 5.97 -12.61
CA GLU A 86 -8.26 6.82 -12.35
C GLU A 86 -7.84 7.57 -13.61
N ARG A 87 -7.86 8.90 -13.55
CA ARG A 87 -7.76 9.77 -14.75
C ARG A 87 -6.36 10.27 -15.05
N PHE A 88 -5.46 10.20 -14.09
CA PHE A 88 -4.12 10.74 -14.21
C PHE A 88 -3.07 9.68 -13.95
N GLY A 89 -1.86 9.94 -14.44
CA GLY A 89 -0.69 9.13 -14.21
C GLY A 89 -0.69 7.73 -14.82
N ILE A 90 0.37 7.00 -14.50
CA ILE A 90 0.63 5.62 -14.91
C ILE A 90 0.17 4.67 -13.81
N TRP A 91 -0.72 3.75 -14.17
CA TRP A 91 -1.26 2.72 -13.26
C TRP A 91 -1.14 1.37 -13.93
N GLY A 92 -0.61 0.37 -13.20
CA GLY A 92 -0.43 -0.98 -13.73
C GLY A 92 0.36 -1.05 -15.03
N GLY A 93 1.29 -0.11 -15.25
CA GLY A 93 2.08 0.00 -16.50
C GLY A 93 1.36 0.66 -17.68
N LEU A 94 0.15 1.18 -17.49
CA LEU A 94 -0.64 1.82 -18.54
C LEU A 94 -0.88 3.31 -18.23
N SER A 95 -0.78 4.15 -19.26
CA SER A 95 -1.22 5.54 -19.20
C SER A 95 -2.74 5.67 -19.26
N GLU A 96 -3.28 6.81 -18.84
CA GLU A 96 -4.70 7.15 -18.99
C GLU A 96 -5.24 6.83 -20.40
N ARG A 97 -4.51 7.26 -21.44
CA ARG A 97 -4.91 7.04 -22.84
C ARG A 97 -4.97 5.56 -23.21
N GLU A 98 -4.10 4.74 -22.63
CA GLU A 98 -4.08 3.29 -22.85
C GLU A 98 -5.20 2.60 -22.07
N ARG A 99 -5.41 2.95 -20.80
CA ARG A 99 -6.54 2.45 -19.99
C ARG A 99 -7.88 2.77 -20.65
N ARG A 100 -8.04 3.98 -21.21
CA ARG A 100 -9.24 4.35 -21.99
C ARG A 100 -9.45 3.51 -23.24
N LYS A 101 -8.39 3.03 -23.89
CA LYS A 101 -8.51 2.11 -25.04
C LYS A 101 -8.92 0.73 -24.57
N LEU A 102 -8.31 0.25 -23.49
CA LEU A 102 -8.60 -1.05 -22.90
C LEU A 102 -10.06 -1.16 -22.44
N ARG A 103 -10.59 -0.13 -21.75
CA ARG A 103 -12.02 -0.04 -21.37
C ARG A 103 -13.00 -0.04 -22.54
N LYS A 104 -12.56 0.31 -23.75
CA LYS A 104 -13.42 0.26 -24.95
C LYS A 104 -13.40 -1.10 -25.66
N GLN A 105 -12.45 -1.96 -25.29
CA GLN A 105 -12.23 -3.27 -25.90
C GLN A 105 -12.77 -4.43 -25.03
N ALA A 106 -12.96 -4.19 -23.73
CA ALA A 106 -13.67 -5.06 -22.80
C ALA A 106 -15.18 -4.79 -22.87
#